data_AF-M0ZNX0-F1
#
_entry.id   AF-M0ZNX0-F1
#
_cell.length_a   1.000
_cell.length_b   1.000
_cell.length_c   1.000
_cell.angle_alpha   90.00
_cell.angle_beta   90.00
_cell.angle_gamma   90.00
#
_symmetry.space_group_name_H-M   'P 1'
#
loop_
_entity.id
_entity.type
_entity.pdbx_description
1 polymer ?
#
loop_
_entity_poly.entity_id
_entity_poly.type
_entity_poly.pdbx_seq_one_letter_code
_entity_poly.pdbx_strand_id
1 'polypeptide(L)'
;MLLYLQICGRTKFVFLLWIFNLTFLICNRVYEGYPFSLFGQNWAYLDNYRGTFRWHICFNFVILRMISFGYDYHWANYSNRFDKEKHIQRCSNCSSGRTCYQLLQERSLENGKFSFTIYLCYLIYAPLYIAGPIVSFNAFASQLDTPQKTHSLQKVVWYGLRWVFSLMLMESMTHFFYYNAFAISGTWKYLSPLDIFIIGYGVSVCI
;
A
#
# COMPACT_ATOMS: atom_id res chain seq x y z
N MET A 1 19.70 3.55 3.99
CA MET A 1 18.88 2.51 4.64
C MET A 1 19.64 1.18 4.75
N LEU A 2 20.09 0.57 3.65
CA LEU A 2 20.86 -0.70 3.64
C LEU A 2 22.20 -0.66 4.42
N LEU A 3 22.88 0.48 4.50
CA LEU A 3 24.10 0.63 5.32
C LEU A 3 23.83 0.78 6.83
N TYR A 4 22.67 1.33 7.21
CA TYR A 4 22.28 1.46 8.62
C TYR A 4 21.76 0.12 9.19
N LEU A 5 21.34 -0.78 8.29
CA LEU A 5 20.84 -2.13 8.57
C LEU A 5 21.92 -3.10 9.10
N GLN A 6 23.20 -2.86 8.83
CA GLN A 6 24.31 -3.73 9.26
C GLN A 6 24.87 -3.40 10.65
N ILE A 7 24.62 -2.19 11.17
CA ILE A 7 25.39 -1.63 12.30
C ILE A 7 24.64 -1.68 13.63
N CYS A 8 23.31 -1.84 13.65
CA CYS A 8 22.54 -1.74 14.90
C CYS A 8 22.07 -3.09 15.46
N GLY A 9 22.34 -3.32 16.75
CA GLY A 9 22.02 -4.56 17.46
C GLY A 9 20.54 -4.98 17.43
N ARG A 10 20.33 -6.28 17.71
CA ARG A 10 19.11 -7.09 17.46
C ARG A 10 17.77 -6.46 17.85
N THR A 11 17.67 -5.79 19.01
CA THR A 11 16.42 -5.17 19.50
C THR A 11 16.29 -3.72 19.07
N LYS A 12 17.41 -2.99 19.00
CA LYS A 12 17.44 -1.57 18.63
C LYS A 12 17.04 -1.35 17.18
N PHE A 13 17.29 -2.33 16.30
CA PHE A 13 16.92 -2.26 14.89
C PHE A 13 15.43 -1.97 14.67
N VAL A 14 14.54 -2.72 15.32
CA VAL A 14 13.08 -2.57 15.14
C VAL A 14 12.61 -1.20 15.64
N PHE A 15 13.11 -0.76 16.80
CA PHE A 15 12.77 0.55 17.34
C PHE A 15 13.26 1.69 16.44
N LEU A 16 14.49 1.62 15.94
CA LEU A 16 15.03 2.62 15.02
C LEU A 16 14.23 2.68 13.72
N LEU A 17 13.84 1.53 13.18
CA LEU A 17 13.02 1.45 11.98
C LEU A 17 11.67 2.15 12.21
N TRP A 18 11.01 1.90 13.34
CA TRP A 18 9.75 2.56 13.67
C TRP A 18 9.93 4.06 13.86
N ILE A 19 10.92 4.49 14.63
CA ILE A 19 11.19 5.92 14.88
C ILE A 19 11.46 6.64 13.55
N PHE A 20 12.28 6.07 12.67
CA PHE A 20 12.58 6.66 11.36
C PHE A 20 11.32 6.82 10.51
N ASN A 21 10.52 5.76 10.37
CA ASN A 21 9.30 5.79 9.55
C ASN A 21 8.23 6.73 10.13
N LEU A 22 8.04 6.73 11.46
CA LEU A 22 7.08 7.60 12.13
C LEU A 22 7.48 9.07 12.03
N THR A 23 8.77 9.36 12.17
CA THR A 23 9.32 10.72 11.97
C THR A 23 9.02 11.20 10.55
N PHE A 24 9.26 10.36 9.54
CA PHE A 24 8.99 10.72 8.15
C PHE A 24 7.49 10.95 7.88
N LEU A 25 6.61 10.15 8.50
CA LEU A 25 5.17 10.29 8.41
C LEU A 25 4.68 11.61 9.05
N ILE A 26 5.22 11.94 10.23
CA ILE A 26 4.94 13.20 10.92
C ILE A 26 5.42 14.38 10.08
N CYS A 27 6.65 14.35 9.56
CA CYS A 27 7.16 15.41 8.70
C CYS A 27 6.29 15.58 7.45
N ASN A 28 5.94 14.49 6.76
CA ASN A 28 5.06 14.57 5.58
C ASN A 28 3.69 15.17 5.90
N ARG A 29 3.15 14.89 7.09
CA ARG A 29 1.86 15.43 7.55
C ARG A 29 1.95 16.91 7.90
N VAL A 30 3.01 17.33 8.59
CA VAL A 30 3.24 18.72 9.01
C VAL A 30 3.51 19.62 7.79
N TYR A 31 4.26 19.13 6.82
CA TYR A 31 4.65 19.90 5.64
C TYR A 31 3.70 19.72 4.44
N GLU A 32 2.57 19.00 4.60
CA GLU A 32 1.56 18.72 3.56
C GLU A 32 2.14 18.39 2.17
N GLY A 33 3.23 17.61 2.14
CA GLY A 33 4.10 17.45 0.98
C GLY A 33 5.00 18.67 0.80
N TYR A 34 6.27 18.53 1.18
CA TYR A 34 7.29 19.60 1.26
C TYR A 34 7.23 20.63 0.12
N PRO A 35 7.07 21.94 0.41
CA PRO A 35 7.16 22.99 -0.60
C PRO A 35 8.54 23.00 -1.27
N PHE A 36 8.56 23.06 -2.60
CA PHE A 36 9.79 23.12 -3.39
C PHE A 36 10.56 24.42 -3.10
N SER A 37 9.85 25.47 -2.68
CA SER A 37 10.45 26.70 -2.14
C SER A 37 11.32 26.48 -0.90
N LEU A 38 11.11 25.41 -0.12
CA LEU A 38 11.98 25.07 1.03
C LEU A 38 13.38 24.61 0.59
N PHE A 39 13.50 24.03 -0.61
CA PHE A 39 14.76 23.55 -1.17
C PHE A 39 15.52 24.64 -1.94
N GLY A 40 14.86 25.76 -2.26
CA GLY A 40 15.49 26.92 -2.87
C GLY A 40 14.50 27.74 -3.70
N GLN A 41 14.73 29.05 -3.75
CA GLN A 41 13.87 30.01 -4.45
C GLN A 41 13.77 29.73 -5.96
N ASN A 42 14.81 29.14 -6.55
CA ASN A 42 14.84 28.74 -7.97
C ASN A 42 13.82 27.65 -8.32
N TRP A 43 13.38 26.85 -7.33
CA TRP A 43 12.44 25.74 -7.52
C TRP A 43 11.01 26.09 -7.12
N ALA A 44 10.78 27.31 -6.62
CA ALA A 44 9.46 27.76 -6.18
C ALA A 44 8.42 27.77 -7.31
N TYR A 45 8.84 27.88 -8.57
CA TYR A 45 7.94 27.78 -9.73
C TYR A 45 7.22 26.42 -9.81
N LEU A 46 7.87 25.33 -9.38
CA LEU A 46 7.31 23.98 -9.39
C LEU A 46 6.19 23.78 -8.35
N ASP A 47 6.11 24.64 -7.33
CA ASP A 47 4.98 24.58 -6.38
C ASP A 47 3.64 24.89 -7.07
N ASN A 48 3.63 25.62 -8.19
CA ASN A 48 2.42 25.86 -8.99
C ASN A 48 1.96 24.60 -9.79
N TYR A 49 2.84 23.61 -9.97
CA TYR A 49 2.58 22.40 -10.76
C TYR A 49 2.44 21.15 -9.89
N ARG A 50 1.97 21.28 -8.65
CA ARG A 50 1.77 20.16 -7.72
C ARG A 50 0.76 19.10 -8.22
N GLY A 51 -0.02 19.41 -9.25
CA GLY A 51 -1.00 18.50 -9.85
C GLY A 51 -2.14 18.13 -8.89
N THR A 52 -3.08 17.33 -9.38
CA THR A 52 -4.20 16.80 -8.56
C THR A 52 -3.77 15.65 -7.65
N PHE A 53 -2.60 15.04 -7.94
CA PHE A 53 -2.14 13.83 -7.28
C PHE A 53 -1.38 14.16 -5.99
N ARG A 54 -2.06 14.00 -4.86
CA ARG A 54 -1.50 14.17 -3.50
C ARG A 54 -0.59 13.01 -3.13
N TRP A 55 0.63 13.03 -3.65
CA TRP A 55 1.64 11.97 -3.45
C TRP A 55 1.89 11.65 -1.97
N HIS A 56 1.79 12.64 -1.09
CA HIS A 56 1.97 12.49 0.35
C HIS A 56 0.93 11.55 1.00
N ILE A 57 -0.25 11.37 0.40
CA ILE A 57 -1.27 10.42 0.86
C ILE A 57 -0.85 8.99 0.50
N CYS A 58 -0.47 8.75 -0.76
CA CYS A 58 -0.01 7.44 -1.22
C CYS A 58 1.28 7.00 -0.51
N PHE A 59 2.12 7.97 -0.11
CA PHE A 59 3.35 7.70 0.61
C PHE A 59 3.13 6.95 1.94
N ASN A 60 1.97 7.11 2.59
CA ASN A 60 1.64 6.35 3.81
C ASN A 60 1.67 4.84 3.57
N PHE A 61 1.15 4.37 2.41
CA PHE A 61 1.22 2.97 2.04
C PHE A 61 2.66 2.51 1.76
N VAL A 62 3.48 3.39 1.18
CA VAL A 62 4.90 3.11 0.93
C VAL A 62 5.67 2.94 2.25
N ILE A 63 5.41 3.78 3.25
CA ILE A 63 6.01 3.64 4.59
C ILE A 63 5.70 2.27 5.17
N LEU A 64 4.44 1.83 5.13
CA LEU A 64 4.03 0.53 5.65
C LEU A 64 4.78 -0.62 4.95
N ARG A 65 5.07 -0.48 3.65
CA ARG A 65 5.90 -1.44 2.90
C ARG A 65 7.36 -1.42 3.30
N MET A 66 7.94 -0.23 3.51
CA MET A 66 9.30 -0.10 4.03
C MET A 66 9.43 -0.79 5.39
N ILE A 67 8.41 -0.63 6.25
CA ILE A 67 8.33 -1.32 7.54
C ILE A 67 8.22 -2.84 7.34
N SER A 68 7.31 -3.31 6.50
CA SER A 68 7.15 -4.74 6.22
C SER A 68 8.44 -5.37 5.73
N PHE A 69 9.13 -4.73 4.77
CA PHE A 69 10.40 -5.21 4.26
C PHE A 69 11.47 -5.30 5.35
N GLY A 70 11.59 -4.26 6.19
CA GLY A 70 12.58 -4.27 7.27
C GLY A 70 12.33 -5.34 8.33
N TYR A 71 11.06 -5.61 8.64
CA TYR A 71 10.69 -6.73 9.50
C TYR A 71 11.00 -8.09 8.85
N ASP A 72 10.59 -8.29 7.60
CA ASP A 72 10.83 -9.54 6.88
C ASP A 72 12.33 -9.84 6.73
N TYR A 73 13.15 -8.82 6.47
CA TYR A 73 14.60 -8.93 6.41
C TYR A 73 15.24 -9.26 7.77
N HIS A 74 14.78 -8.63 8.86
CA HIS A 74 15.28 -8.91 10.21
C HIS A 74 14.99 -10.34 10.64
N TRP A 75 13.77 -10.83 10.38
CA TRP A 75 13.36 -12.18 10.75
C TRP A 75 13.98 -13.27 9.87
N ALA A 76 14.22 -13.00 8.58
CA ALA A 76 14.90 -13.93 7.68
C ALA A 76 16.31 -14.32 8.19
N ASN A 77 17.04 -13.36 8.78
CA ASN A 77 18.37 -13.60 9.32
C ASN A 77 18.39 -14.27 10.72
N TYR A 78 17.24 -14.31 11.42
CA TYR A 78 17.23 -14.67 12.83
C TYR A 78 16.48 -15.96 13.15
N SER A 79 15.42 -16.30 12.42
CA SER A 79 14.63 -17.49 12.76
C SER A 79 13.71 -17.97 11.64
N ASN A 80 13.87 -19.23 11.20
CA ASN A 80 12.82 -20.00 10.55
C ASN A 80 11.78 -20.41 11.60
N ARG A 81 10.96 -19.47 12.08
CA ARG A 81 9.91 -19.77 13.08
C ARG A 81 8.73 -20.56 12.51
N PHE A 82 8.63 -20.64 11.19
CA PHE A 82 7.48 -21.23 10.54
C PHE A 82 7.72 -22.69 10.18
N ASP A 83 7.15 -23.58 11.00
CA ASP A 83 7.10 -25.02 10.75
C ASP A 83 6.13 -25.32 9.60
N LYS A 84 6.64 -25.29 8.36
CA LYS A 84 5.86 -25.57 7.14
C LYS A 84 5.09 -26.88 7.23
N GLU A 85 5.71 -27.92 7.77
CA GLU A 85 5.12 -29.26 7.88
C GLU A 85 3.88 -29.26 8.78
N LYS A 86 3.96 -28.62 9.96
CA LYS A 86 2.82 -28.48 10.87
C LYS A 86 1.68 -27.67 10.24
N HIS A 87 2.01 -26.63 9.48
CA HIS A 87 0.99 -25.83 8.78
C HIS A 87 0.31 -26.64 7.67
N ILE A 88 1.06 -27.39 6.86
CA ILE A 88 0.50 -28.21 5.77
C ILE A 88 -0.45 -29.28 6.32
N GLN A 89 -0.12 -29.88 7.47
CA GLN A 89 -1.00 -30.86 8.13
C GLN A 89 -2.30 -30.25 8.67
N ARG A 90 -2.28 -28.98 9.09
CA ARG A 90 -3.42 -28.31 9.73
C ARG A 90 -4.31 -27.53 8.75
N CYS A 91 -3.77 -27.12 7.61
CA CYS A 91 -4.47 -26.31 6.61
C CYS A 91 -5.03 -27.19 5.48
N SER A 92 -6.36 -27.21 5.35
CA SER A 92 -7.08 -27.95 4.30
C SER A 92 -6.68 -27.52 2.88
N ASN A 93 -6.38 -26.23 2.68
CA ASN A 93 -5.96 -25.73 1.36
C ASN A 93 -4.56 -26.22 0.98
N CYS A 94 -3.62 -26.23 1.95
CA CYS A 94 -2.27 -26.73 1.72
C CYS A 94 -2.23 -28.24 1.52
N SER A 95 -3.05 -29.00 2.25
CA SER A 95 -3.15 -30.45 2.09
C SER A 95 -3.70 -30.84 0.70
N SER A 96 -4.56 -30.00 0.11
CA SER A 96 -5.06 -30.17 -1.26
C SER A 96 -4.11 -29.67 -2.35
N GLY A 97 -2.88 -29.26 -2.02
CA GLY A 97 -1.88 -28.78 -2.98
C GLY A 97 -2.14 -27.36 -3.51
N ARG A 98 -3.05 -26.59 -2.91
CA ARG A 98 -3.29 -25.18 -3.26
C ARG A 98 -2.35 -24.28 -2.46
N THR A 99 -1.92 -23.17 -3.07
CA THR A 99 -1.07 -22.19 -2.39
C THR A 99 -1.88 -21.40 -1.36
N CYS A 100 -1.48 -21.49 -0.09
CA CYS A 100 -2.07 -20.71 1.00
C CYS A 100 -1.34 -19.38 1.15
N TYR A 101 -2.08 -18.28 1.31
CA TYR A 101 -1.50 -16.96 1.52
C TYR A 101 -0.64 -16.89 2.80
N GLN A 102 -1.10 -17.51 3.89
CA GLN A 102 -0.38 -17.52 5.16
C GLN A 102 1.00 -18.21 5.04
N LEU A 103 1.06 -19.31 4.28
CA LEU A 103 2.31 -20.01 3.98
C LEU A 103 3.29 -19.12 3.20
N LEU A 104 2.79 -18.31 2.24
CA LEU A 104 3.62 -17.41 1.43
C LEU A 104 4.14 -16.22 2.25
N GLN A 105 3.36 -15.73 3.22
CA GLN A 105 3.74 -14.64 4.09
C GLN A 105 4.75 -15.06 5.17
N GLU A 106 4.52 -16.20 5.83
CA GLU A 106 5.33 -16.64 6.98
C GLU A 106 6.60 -17.39 6.56
N ARG A 107 6.68 -17.87 5.33
CA ARG A 107 7.89 -18.47 4.79
C ARG A 107 8.98 -17.41 4.62
N SER A 108 10.06 -17.54 5.38
CA SER A 108 11.28 -16.77 5.16
C SER A 108 11.84 -17.07 3.77
N LEU A 109 12.12 -16.00 3.00
CA LEU A 109 12.83 -16.12 1.74
C LEU A 109 14.32 -16.39 1.99
N GLU A 110 14.94 -17.07 1.03
CA GLU A 110 16.38 -17.26 1.01
C GLU A 110 17.09 -15.91 0.84
N ASN A 111 18.18 -15.70 1.58
CA ASN A 111 18.87 -14.40 1.68
C ASN A 111 19.28 -13.81 0.31
N GLY A 112 19.49 -14.64 -0.71
CA GLY A 112 19.80 -14.20 -2.08
C GLY A 112 18.66 -13.53 -2.83
N LYS A 113 17.40 -13.65 -2.36
CA LYS A 113 16.22 -13.06 -3.01
C LYS A 113 15.91 -11.63 -2.54
N PHE A 114 16.57 -11.15 -1.48
CA PHE A 114 16.47 -9.76 -1.04
C PHE A 114 17.31 -8.83 -1.93
N SER A 115 16.96 -8.76 -3.21
CA SER A 115 17.59 -7.85 -4.17
C SER A 115 16.98 -6.46 -4.09
N PHE A 116 17.81 -5.43 -4.26
CA PHE A 116 17.37 -4.04 -4.33
C PHE A 116 16.33 -3.80 -5.43
N THR A 117 16.44 -4.51 -6.56
CA THR A 117 15.48 -4.43 -7.67
C THR A 117 14.08 -4.88 -7.26
N ILE A 118 13.98 -5.99 -6.52
CA ILE A 118 12.68 -6.52 -6.06
C ILE A 118 12.08 -5.60 -5.00
N TYR A 119 12.92 -5.04 -4.12
CA TYR A 119 12.50 -4.03 -3.17
C TYR A 119 11.94 -2.77 -3.85
N LEU A 120 12.63 -2.25 -4.87
CA LEU A 120 12.17 -1.09 -5.62
C LEU A 120 10.85 -1.39 -6.35
N CYS A 121 10.75 -2.57 -6.96
CA CYS A 121 9.52 -3.04 -7.59
C CYS A 121 8.35 -3.10 -6.60
N TYR A 122 8.58 -3.64 -5.39
CA TYR A 122 7.59 -3.72 -4.33
C TYR A 122 7.08 -2.35 -3.86
N LEU A 123 7.97 -1.35 -3.77
CA LEU A 123 7.57 0.01 -3.40
C LEU A 123 6.79 0.72 -4.51
N ILE A 124 7.22 0.59 -5.77
CA ILE A 124 6.71 1.35 -6.91
C ILE A 124 5.54 0.64 -7.62
N TYR A 125 5.18 -0.59 -7.21
CA TYR A 125 4.11 -1.34 -7.86
C TYR A 125 2.77 -0.57 -7.85
N ALA A 126 2.37 -0.06 -9.02
CA ALA A 126 1.33 0.97 -9.16
C ALA A 126 -0.05 0.60 -8.55
N PRO A 127 -0.60 -0.62 -8.77
CA PRO A 127 -1.86 -1.02 -8.14
C PRO A 127 -1.79 -0.98 -6.61
N LEU A 128 -0.65 -1.38 -6.07
CA LEU A 128 -0.42 -1.36 -4.64
C LEU A 128 -0.15 0.08 -4.15
N TYR A 129 0.53 0.91 -4.94
CA TYR A 129 0.87 2.29 -4.58
C TYR A 129 -0.34 3.22 -4.33
N ILE A 130 -1.43 3.04 -5.07
CA ILE A 130 -2.59 3.95 -5.03
C ILE A 130 -3.61 3.51 -3.98
N ALA A 131 -4.06 2.25 -4.02
CA ALA A 131 -5.15 1.75 -3.17
C ALA A 131 -5.14 0.22 -2.98
N GLY A 132 -3.99 -0.42 -3.13
CA GLY A 132 -3.92 -1.88 -3.00
C GLY A 132 -3.85 -2.35 -1.55
N PRO A 133 -4.21 -3.62 -1.28
CA PRO A 133 -4.07 -4.19 0.05
C PRO A 133 -2.61 -4.15 0.50
N ILE A 134 -2.42 -4.03 1.82
CA ILE A 134 -1.09 -4.09 2.42
C ILE A 134 -0.63 -5.55 2.39
N VAL A 135 0.29 -5.86 1.48
CA VAL A 135 0.88 -7.20 1.32
C VAL A 135 2.30 -7.19 1.88
N SER A 136 2.69 -8.28 2.56
CA SER A 136 4.07 -8.44 3.06
C SER A 136 5.08 -8.60 1.92
N PHE A 137 6.35 -8.27 2.16
CA PHE A 137 7.39 -8.43 1.15
C PHE A 137 7.57 -9.91 0.79
N ASN A 138 7.52 -10.80 1.79
CA ASN A 138 7.66 -12.23 1.56
C ASN A 138 6.56 -12.80 0.66
N ALA A 139 5.30 -12.40 0.89
CA ALA A 139 4.20 -12.83 0.05
C ALA A 139 4.32 -12.28 -1.38
N PHE A 140 4.69 -11.00 -1.53
CA PHE A 140 4.89 -10.38 -2.84
C PHE A 140 6.00 -11.07 -3.65
N ALA A 141 7.18 -11.25 -3.05
CA ALA A 141 8.31 -11.90 -3.71
C ALA A 141 8.01 -13.36 -4.06
N SER A 142 7.34 -14.10 -3.17
CA SER A 142 6.93 -15.49 -3.45
C SER A 142 5.88 -15.58 -4.58
N GLN A 143 4.99 -14.60 -4.69
CA GLN A 143 4.01 -14.51 -5.77
C GLN A 143 4.63 -14.16 -7.12
N LEU A 144 5.71 -13.36 -7.14
CA LEU A 144 6.48 -13.12 -8.37
C LEU A 144 7.15 -14.40 -8.87
N ASP A 145 7.74 -15.19 -7.97
CA ASP A 145 8.41 -16.44 -8.32
C ASP A 145 7.42 -17.54 -8.75
N THR A 146 6.30 -17.63 -8.04
CA THR A 146 5.29 -18.67 -8.26
C THR A 146 3.92 -18.05 -8.50
N PRO A 147 3.58 -17.72 -9.76
CA PRO A 147 2.31 -17.10 -10.08
C PRO A 147 1.15 -18.03 -9.72
N GLN A 148 0.08 -17.46 -9.15
CA GLN A 148 -1.10 -18.23 -8.77
C GLN A 148 -1.81 -18.77 -10.01
N LYS A 149 -2.01 -20.09 -10.07
CA LYS A 149 -2.72 -20.78 -11.17
C LYS A 149 -4.19 -21.13 -10.84
N THR A 150 -4.71 -20.64 -9.72
CA THR A 150 -6.03 -21.03 -9.19
C THR A 150 -7.20 -20.58 -10.08
N HIS A 151 -7.04 -19.46 -10.80
CA HIS A 151 -8.09 -18.90 -11.65
C HIS A 151 -7.73 -19.02 -13.13
N SER A 152 -8.71 -19.43 -13.94
CA SER A 152 -8.56 -19.43 -15.40
C SER A 152 -8.50 -17.99 -15.93
N LEU A 153 -7.76 -17.78 -17.02
CA LEU A 153 -7.60 -16.46 -17.64
C LEU A 153 -8.95 -15.82 -18.01
N GLN A 154 -9.92 -16.61 -18.46
CA GLN A 154 -11.28 -16.12 -18.76
C GLN A 154 -11.94 -15.48 -17.53
N LYS A 155 -11.81 -16.08 -16.35
CA LYS A 155 -12.37 -15.51 -15.12
C LYS A 155 -11.67 -14.20 -14.77
N VAL A 156 -10.34 -14.15 -14.90
CA VAL A 156 -9.55 -12.93 -14.65
C VAL A 156 -9.98 -11.80 -15.58
N VAL A 157 -10.17 -12.08 -16.87
CA VAL A 157 -10.67 -11.08 -17.84
C VAL A 157 -12.06 -10.58 -17.46
N TRP A 158 -12.99 -11.47 -17.10
CA TRP A 158 -14.33 -11.07 -16.65
C TRP A 158 -14.30 -10.21 -15.39
N TYR A 159 -13.43 -10.53 -14.42
CA TYR A 159 -13.23 -9.67 -13.24
C TYR A 159 -12.64 -8.31 -13.62
N GLY A 160 -11.69 -8.27 -14.55
CA GLY A 160 -11.10 -7.04 -15.08
C GLY A 160 -12.15 -6.15 -15.75
N LEU A 161 -13.00 -6.72 -16.60
CA LEU A 161 -14.10 -5.99 -17.25
C LEU A 161 -15.10 -5.43 -16.24
N ARG A 162 -15.48 -6.24 -15.23
CA ARG A 162 -16.35 -5.78 -14.14
C ARG A 162 -15.74 -4.60 -13.38
N TRP A 163 -14.44 -4.65 -13.12
CA TRP A 163 -13.72 -3.57 -12.45
C TRP A 163 -13.70 -2.29 -13.31
N VAL A 164 -13.40 -2.39 -14.61
CA VAL A 164 -13.44 -1.25 -15.53
C VAL A 164 -14.84 -0.63 -15.59
N PHE A 165 -15.88 -1.45 -15.68
CA PHE A 165 -17.27 -0.97 -15.65
C PHE A 165 -17.59 -0.25 -14.34
N SER A 166 -17.14 -0.79 -13.20
CA SER A 166 -17.33 -0.18 -11.88
C SER A 166 -16.60 1.17 -11.77
N LEU A 167 -15.38 1.27 -12.32
CA LEU A 167 -14.65 2.54 -12.40
C LEU A 167 -15.36 3.56 -13.28
N MET A 168 -15.82 3.17 -14.47
CA MET A 168 -16.56 4.06 -15.36
C MET A 168 -17.86 4.57 -14.71
N LEU A 169 -18.55 3.70 -13.97
CA LEU A 169 -19.75 4.07 -13.22
C LEU A 169 -19.43 5.06 -12.10
N MET A 170 -18.38 4.82 -11.32
CA MET A 170 -17.92 5.73 -10.27
C MET A 170 -17.50 7.09 -10.84
N GLU A 171 -16.75 7.10 -11.95
CA GLU A 171 -16.35 8.34 -12.64
C GLU A 171 -17.58 9.09 -13.19
N SER A 172 -18.54 8.38 -13.78
CA SER A 172 -19.78 9.00 -14.26
C SER A 172 -20.56 9.63 -13.11
N MET A 173 -20.71 8.91 -11.99
CA MET A 173 -21.40 9.40 -10.81
C MET A 173 -20.73 10.65 -10.23
N THR A 174 -19.39 10.66 -10.12
CA THR A 174 -18.66 11.85 -9.63
C THR A 174 -18.69 13.02 -10.60
N HIS A 175 -18.82 12.78 -11.91
CA HIS A 175 -18.98 13.82 -12.91
C HIS A 175 -20.37 14.47 -12.87
N PHE A 176 -21.44 13.69 -12.72
CA PHE A 176 -22.81 14.20 -12.68
C PHE A 176 -23.23 14.70 -11.29
N PHE A 177 -22.70 14.11 -10.23
CA PHE A 177 -23.05 14.45 -8.85
C PHE A 177 -21.85 15.04 -8.11
N TYR A 178 -21.86 16.36 -7.94
CA TYR A 178 -20.78 17.12 -7.30
C TYR A 178 -20.76 17.02 -5.77
N TYR A 179 -21.05 15.84 -5.20
CA TYR A 179 -21.10 15.63 -3.75
C TYR A 179 -19.80 16.07 -3.04
N ASN A 180 -18.65 15.78 -3.64
CA ASN A 180 -17.34 16.18 -3.10
C ASN A 180 -17.16 17.71 -3.08
N ALA A 181 -17.66 18.44 -4.09
CA ALA A 181 -17.59 19.89 -4.11
C ALA A 181 -18.53 20.52 -3.05
N PHE A 182 -19.72 19.95 -2.84
CA PHE A 182 -20.62 20.37 -1.76
C PHE A 182 -20.02 20.11 -0.36
N ALA A 183 -19.34 18.98 -0.17
CA ALA A 183 -18.67 18.67 1.09
C ALA A 183 -17.54 19.66 1.40
N ILE A 184 -16.70 19.99 0.41
CA ILE A 184 -15.54 20.88 0.58
C ILE A 184 -15.97 22.35 0.74
N SER A 185 -16.97 22.80 -0.02
CA SER A 185 -17.43 24.20 0.01
C SER A 185 -18.09 24.61 1.34
N GLY A 186 -18.41 23.67 2.22
CA GLY A 186 -19.05 23.96 3.51
C GLY A 186 -20.50 24.44 3.41
N THR A 187 -21.08 24.40 2.21
CA THR A 187 -22.45 24.85 1.92
C THR A 187 -23.50 23.95 2.55
N TRP A 188 -23.16 22.69 2.88
CA TRP A 188 -24.01 21.74 3.61
C TRP A 188 -24.57 22.27 4.93
N LYS A 189 -23.95 23.28 5.55
CA LYS A 189 -24.43 23.94 6.77
C LYS A 189 -25.79 24.64 6.62
N TYR A 190 -26.15 25.01 5.39
CA TYR A 190 -27.41 25.71 5.08
C TYR A 190 -28.48 24.78 4.51
N LEU A 191 -28.18 23.49 4.36
CA LEU A 191 -29.08 22.50 3.77
C LEU A 191 -29.90 21.78 4.83
N SER A 192 -31.01 21.17 4.41
CA SER A 192 -31.84 20.38 5.32
C SER A 192 -31.08 19.13 5.82
N PRO A 193 -31.44 18.58 6.99
CA PRO A 193 -30.80 17.36 7.51
C PRO A 193 -30.86 16.17 6.54
N LEU A 194 -31.92 16.08 5.72
CA LEU A 194 -32.09 15.02 4.73
C LEU A 194 -31.09 15.18 3.57
N ASP A 195 -30.89 16.40 3.09
CA ASP A 195 -29.94 16.67 2.01
C ASP A 195 -28.50 16.41 2.46
N ILE A 196 -28.17 16.75 3.72
CA ILE A 196 -26.86 16.45 4.32
C ILE A 196 -26.63 14.93 4.35
N PHE A 197 -27.65 14.14 4.70
CA PHE A 197 -27.56 12.68 4.67
C PHE A 197 -27.29 12.15 3.26
N ILE A 198 -28.01 12.66 2.25
CA ILE A 198 -27.82 12.27 0.85
C ILE A 198 -26.40 12.62 0.37
N ILE A 199 -25.92 13.83 0.67
CA ILE A 199 -24.57 14.26 0.31
C ILE A 199 -23.51 13.38 1.00
N GLY A 200 -23.67 13.11 2.30
CA GLY A 200 -22.75 12.26 3.06
C GLY A 200 -22.70 10.82 2.54
N TYR A 201 -23.86 10.25 2.18
CA TYR A 201 -23.93 8.95 1.54
C TYR A 201 -23.25 8.96 0.16
N GLY A 202 -23.51 9.98 -0.66
CA GLY A 202 -22.90 10.14 -1.99
C GLY A 202 -21.38 10.25 -1.94
N VAL A 203 -20.83 11.03 -1.00
CA VAL A 203 -19.38 11.14 -0.78
C VAL A 203 -18.79 9.79 -0.38
N SER A 204 -19.44 9.04 0.51
CA SER A 204 -18.93 7.75 1.00
C SER A 204 -18.93 6.65 -0.07
N VAL A 205 -19.85 6.70 -1.04
CA VAL A 205 -19.92 5.72 -2.14
C VAL A 205 -18.91 6.05 -3.25
N CYS A 206 -18.54 7.32 -3.40
CA CYS A 206 -17.65 7.79 -4.47
C CYS A 206 -16.16 7.86 -4.07
N ILE A 207 -15.83 7.59 -2.80
CA ILE A 207 -14.46 7.49 -2.26
C ILE A 207 -14.07 6.03 -2.14
#